data_AF-A0A177ZXL0-F1
#
_entry.id   AF-A0A177ZXL0-F1
#
_cell.length_a   1.000
_cell.length_b   1.000
_cell.length_c   1.000
_cell.angle_alpha   90.00
_cell.angle_beta   90.00
_cell.angle_gamma   90.00
#
_symmetry.space_group_name_H-M   'P 1'
#
loop_
_entity.id
_entity.type
_entity.pdbx_description
1 polymer ?
#
loop_
_entity_poly.entity_id
_entity_poly.type
_entity_poly.pdbx_seq_one_letter_code
_entity_poly.pdbx_strand_id
1 'polypeptide(L)'
;MDLPDKIIGLDQIRINRGLEKICKCEKRRFMIDTKNRRITCQSCGAVVDPYDAMYELAMNGERMQQQVENLLEQRKQIINYKPWLVVIKKLEKQYRGRKMIPNCPRCHEPFYLEELTSWMGKPFADARIKKWQENKGE
;
A
#
# COMPACT_ATOMS: atom_id res chain seq x y z
N MET A 1 41.04 -65.98 -7.78
CA MET A 1 40.44 -65.59 -6.50
C MET A 1 39.01 -65.22 -6.81
N ASP A 2 38.13 -66.20 -6.71
CA ASP A 2 36.71 -66.07 -7.02
C ASP A 2 35.99 -65.27 -5.92
N LEU A 3 35.22 -64.26 -6.31
CA LEU A 3 34.34 -63.56 -5.38
C LEU A 3 33.14 -64.47 -5.03
N PRO A 4 32.65 -64.45 -3.78
CA PRO A 4 31.57 -65.35 -3.36
C PRO A 4 30.23 -65.02 -4.03
N ASP A 5 29.52 -66.07 -4.47
CA ASP A 5 28.29 -66.11 -5.28
C ASP A 5 27.02 -65.46 -4.67
N LYS A 6 27.12 -64.74 -3.55
CA LYS A 6 25.98 -64.11 -2.89
C LYS A 6 26.29 -62.68 -2.47
N ILE A 7 26.30 -61.79 -3.46
CA ILE A 7 26.25 -60.35 -3.25
C ILE A 7 24.81 -60.00 -2.89
N ILE A 8 24.54 -59.69 -1.62
CA ILE A 8 23.24 -59.21 -1.16
C ILE A 8 23.26 -57.68 -1.26
N GLY A 9 22.57 -57.13 -2.26
CA GLY A 9 22.35 -55.69 -2.39
C GLY A 9 21.39 -55.21 -1.31
N LEU A 10 21.89 -54.44 -0.35
CA LEU A 10 21.08 -53.77 0.68
C LEU A 10 20.87 -52.32 0.27
N ASP A 11 19.75 -52.03 -0.38
CA ASP A 11 19.34 -50.66 -0.68
C ASP A 11 18.52 -50.09 0.48
N GLN A 12 18.99 -48.98 1.04
CA GLN A 12 18.29 -48.28 2.12
C GLN A 12 17.34 -47.23 1.53
N ILE A 13 16.05 -47.55 1.46
CA ILE A 13 15.02 -46.58 1.07
C ILE A 13 14.63 -45.74 2.29
N ARG A 14 15.01 -44.46 2.28
CA ARG A 14 14.49 -43.47 3.24
C ARG A 14 13.09 -43.02 2.81
N ILE A 15 12.07 -43.55 3.45
CA ILE A 15 10.69 -43.09 3.27
C ILE A 15 10.46 -41.90 4.20
N ASN A 16 10.35 -40.70 3.64
CA ASN A 16 9.93 -39.51 4.39
C ASN A 16 8.43 -39.64 4.77
N ARG A 17 8.16 -40.28 5.91
CA ARG A 17 6.83 -40.38 6.50
C ARG A 17 6.56 -39.07 7.26
N GLY A 18 5.85 -38.14 6.62
CA GLY A 18 5.51 -36.84 7.20
C GLY A 18 5.10 -35.75 6.20
N LEU A 19 5.33 -35.96 4.90
CA LEU A 19 4.80 -35.07 3.87
C LEU A 19 3.30 -35.35 3.70
N GLU A 20 2.46 -34.43 4.15
CA GLU A 20 1.05 -34.44 3.76
C GLU A 20 0.97 -34.40 2.23
N LYS A 21 0.20 -35.31 1.62
CA LYS A 21 0.06 -35.39 0.15
C LYS A 21 -0.56 -34.14 -0.46
N ILE A 22 -1.28 -33.35 0.35
CA ILE A 22 -2.01 -32.16 -0.05
C ILE A 22 -1.50 -30.99 0.78
N CYS A 23 -1.07 -29.93 0.10
CA CYS A 23 -0.60 -28.71 0.75
C CYS A 23 -1.77 -27.94 1.42
N LYS A 24 -1.68 -27.67 2.73
CA LYS A 24 -2.65 -26.84 3.47
C LYS A 24 -2.14 -25.43 3.81
N CYS A 25 -1.00 -25.02 3.26
CA CYS A 25 -0.43 -23.70 3.54
C CYS A 25 -1.30 -22.59 2.93
N GLU A 26 -1.61 -21.54 3.70
CA GLU A 26 -2.31 -20.34 3.22
C GLU A 26 -1.46 -19.50 2.26
N LYS A 27 -0.15 -19.36 2.55
CA LYS A 27 0.81 -18.67 1.68
C LYS A 27 1.84 -19.65 1.17
N ARG A 28 1.54 -20.26 0.02
CA ARG A 28 2.41 -21.22 -0.64
C ARG A 28 3.58 -20.49 -1.29
N ARG A 29 4.80 -20.97 -1.03
CA ARG A 29 5.99 -20.60 -1.81
C ARG A 29 6.29 -21.76 -2.73
N PHE A 30 6.24 -21.53 -4.02
CA PHE A 30 6.43 -22.58 -5.01
C PHE A 30 7.90 -22.74 -5.38
N MET A 31 8.36 -23.97 -5.45
CA MET A 31 9.65 -24.36 -6.03
C MET A 31 9.38 -25.21 -7.26
N ILE A 32 9.91 -24.78 -8.39
CA ILE A 32 9.71 -25.44 -9.69
C ILE A 32 10.94 -26.27 -10.01
N ASP A 33 10.76 -27.59 -10.09
CA ASP A 33 11.77 -28.50 -10.63
C ASP A 33 11.52 -28.66 -12.14
N THR A 34 12.37 -28.02 -12.94
CA THR A 34 12.29 -28.03 -14.41
C THR A 34 12.70 -29.37 -15.03
N LYS A 35 13.50 -30.18 -14.33
CA LYS A 35 13.94 -31.49 -14.83
C LYS A 35 12.85 -32.54 -14.67
N ASN A 36 12.23 -32.59 -13.49
CA ASN A 36 11.18 -33.56 -13.18
C ASN A 36 9.77 -33.04 -13.49
N ARG A 37 9.65 -31.77 -13.94
CA ARG A 37 8.37 -31.08 -14.24
C ARG A 37 7.39 -31.12 -13.05
N ARG A 38 7.91 -30.88 -11.85
CA ARG A 38 7.13 -30.91 -10.61
C ARG A 38 7.21 -29.58 -9.89
N ILE A 39 6.08 -29.16 -9.33
CA ILE A 39 6.02 -28.01 -8.45
C ILE A 39 5.82 -28.51 -7.03
N THR A 40 6.63 -28.01 -6.11
CA THR A 40 6.55 -28.36 -4.69
C THR A 40 6.40 -27.11 -3.86
N CYS A 41 5.70 -27.22 -2.74
CA CYS A 41 5.63 -26.15 -1.75
C CYS A 41 6.94 -26.15 -0.95
N GLN A 42 7.67 -25.04 -0.94
CA GLN A 42 8.89 -24.88 -0.17
C GLN A 42 8.64 -25.00 1.35
N SER A 43 7.45 -24.64 1.83
CA SER A 43 7.13 -24.61 3.26
C SER A 43 6.81 -26.00 3.84
N CYS A 44 6.08 -26.85 3.09
CA CYS A 44 5.63 -28.16 3.58
C CYS A 44 6.15 -29.35 2.76
N GLY A 45 6.86 -29.10 1.65
CA GLY A 45 7.41 -30.12 0.75
C GLY A 45 6.36 -30.89 -0.06
N ALA A 46 5.06 -30.57 0.09
CA ALA A 46 4.00 -31.22 -0.66
C ALA A 46 4.10 -30.90 -2.16
N VAL A 47 3.77 -31.88 -3.01
CA VAL A 47 3.64 -31.68 -4.45
C VAL A 47 2.35 -30.92 -4.70
N VAL A 48 2.45 -29.83 -5.48
CA VAL A 48 1.31 -29.03 -5.90
C VAL A 48 1.08 -29.27 -7.38
N ASP A 49 -0.18 -29.31 -7.79
CA ASP A 49 -0.53 -29.42 -9.20
C ASP A 49 -0.02 -28.19 -9.98
N PRO A 50 0.58 -28.39 -11.17
CA PRO A 50 1.08 -27.27 -11.97
C PRO A 50 0.00 -26.25 -12.37
N TYR A 51 -1.22 -26.70 -12.67
CA TYR A 51 -2.32 -25.81 -13.03
C TYR A 51 -2.71 -24.94 -11.83
N ASP A 52 -2.89 -25.55 -10.65
CA ASP A 52 -3.23 -24.83 -9.42
C ASP A 52 -2.16 -23.79 -9.07
N ALA A 53 -0.87 -24.16 -9.17
CA ALA A 53 0.23 -23.26 -8.88
C ALA A 53 0.29 -22.08 -9.87
N MET A 54 0.07 -22.33 -11.17
CA MET A 54 0.02 -21.26 -12.18
C MET A 54 -1.17 -20.32 -11.93
N TYR A 55 -2.34 -20.88 -11.62
CA TYR A 55 -3.53 -20.11 -11.31
C TYR A 55 -3.32 -19.21 -10.08
N GLU A 56 -2.77 -19.75 -9.00
CA GLU A 56 -2.45 -18.97 -7.79
C GLU A 56 -1.43 -17.86 -8.09
N LEU A 57 -0.39 -18.13 -8.87
CA LEU A 57 0.59 -17.11 -9.26
C LEU A 57 -0.03 -15.99 -10.10
N ALA A 58 -0.88 -16.34 -11.07
CA ALA A 58 -1.59 -15.37 -11.91
C ALA A 58 -2.52 -14.49 -11.07
N MET A 59 -3.36 -15.10 -10.22
CA MET A 59 -4.27 -14.37 -9.31
C MET A 59 -3.52 -13.44 -8.36
N ASN A 60 -2.37 -13.88 -7.83
CA ASN A 60 -1.55 -13.03 -6.97
C ASN A 60 -0.93 -11.86 -7.73
N GLY A 61 -0.53 -12.07 -8.99
CA GLY A 61 -0.04 -11.01 -9.88
C GLY A 61 -1.09 -9.96 -10.17
N GLU A 62 -2.31 -10.36 -10.53
CA GLU A 62 -3.44 -9.44 -10.77
C GLU A 62 -3.79 -8.63 -9.53
N ARG A 63 -3.85 -9.28 -8.35
CA ARG A 63 -4.10 -8.59 -7.08
C ARG A 63 -3.01 -7.56 -6.77
N MET A 64 -1.74 -7.90 -6.98
CA MET A 64 -0.63 -6.98 -6.77
C MET A 64 -0.71 -5.80 -7.73
N GLN A 65 -1.03 -6.04 -9.00
CA GLN A 65 -1.17 -4.99 -10.00
C GLN A 65 -2.30 -4.01 -9.63
N GLN A 66 -3.46 -4.53 -9.22
CA GLN A 66 -4.57 -3.71 -8.77
C GLN A 66 -4.20 -2.85 -7.55
N GLN A 67 -3.45 -3.42 -6.60
CA GLN A 67 -2.96 -2.67 -5.45
C GLN A 67 -2.02 -1.54 -5.86
N VAL A 68 -1.09 -1.79 -6.78
CA VAL A 68 -0.17 -0.78 -7.31
C VAL A 68 -0.94 0.33 -8.02
N GLU A 69 -1.91 -0.01 -8.86
CA GLU A 69 -2.73 0.96 -9.58
C GLU A 69 -3.52 1.86 -8.61
N ASN A 70 -4.18 1.27 -7.62
CA ASN A 70 -4.90 2.01 -6.58
C ASN A 70 -3.98 2.96 -5.81
N LEU A 71 -2.76 2.53 -5.47
CA LEU A 71 -1.76 3.38 -4.80
C LEU A 71 -1.31 4.55 -5.68
N LEU A 72 -1.10 4.31 -6.97
CA LEU A 72 -0.75 5.36 -7.92
C LEU A 72 -1.89 6.38 -8.09
N GLU A 73 -3.13 5.92 -8.11
CA GLU A 73 -4.30 6.78 -8.19
C GLU A 73 -4.46 7.63 -6.91
N GLN A 74 -4.36 7.02 -5.74
CA GLN A 74 -4.37 7.74 -4.46
C GLN A 74 -3.27 8.79 -4.38
N ARG A 75 -2.05 8.46 -4.84
CA ARG A 75 -0.95 9.42 -4.92
C ARG A 75 -1.30 10.60 -5.81
N LYS A 76 -1.89 10.37 -7.00
CA LYS A 76 -2.34 11.44 -7.89
C LYS A 76 -3.40 12.32 -7.22
N GLN A 77 -4.36 11.72 -6.52
CA GLN A 77 -5.39 12.45 -5.80
C GLN A 77 -4.79 13.34 -4.70
N ILE A 78 -3.85 12.83 -3.90
CA ILE A 78 -3.18 13.60 -2.85
C ILE A 78 -2.37 14.77 -3.42
N ILE A 79 -1.61 14.54 -4.51
CA ILE A 79 -0.84 15.61 -5.17
C ILE A 79 -1.77 16.70 -5.73
N ASN A 80 -2.90 16.30 -6.31
CA ASN A 80 -3.88 17.22 -6.87
C ASN A 80 -4.75 17.91 -5.81
N TYR A 81 -4.81 17.36 -4.60
CA TYR A 81 -5.58 17.94 -3.51
C TYR A 81 -4.89 19.20 -2.98
N LYS A 82 -5.54 20.35 -3.22
CA LYS A 82 -5.08 21.68 -2.80
C LYS A 82 -6.05 22.25 -1.76
N PRO A 83 -5.79 22.09 -0.45
CA PRO A 83 -6.73 22.45 0.62
C PRO A 83 -7.22 23.91 0.52
N TRP A 84 -6.33 24.84 0.22
CA TRP A 84 -6.66 26.26 0.13
C TRP A 84 -7.69 26.57 -0.97
N LEU A 85 -7.66 25.86 -2.11
CA LEU A 85 -8.65 26.04 -3.17
C LEU A 85 -10.04 25.56 -2.75
N VAL A 86 -10.11 24.48 -1.97
CA VAL A 86 -11.38 23.97 -1.42
C VAL A 86 -11.98 25.00 -0.46
N VAL A 87 -11.16 25.58 0.41
CA VAL A 87 -11.58 26.63 1.34
C VAL A 87 -12.06 27.86 0.58
N ILE A 88 -11.33 28.34 -0.43
CA ILE A 88 -11.73 29.49 -1.24
C ILE A 88 -13.06 29.23 -1.95
N LYS A 89 -13.25 28.06 -2.58
CA LYS A 89 -14.53 27.70 -3.23
C LYS A 89 -15.70 27.68 -2.24
N LYS A 90 -15.48 27.12 -1.05
CA LYS A 90 -16.51 27.08 0.00
C LYS A 90 -16.85 28.49 0.48
N LEU A 91 -15.83 29.31 0.69
CA LEU A 91 -15.97 30.69 1.12
C LEU A 91 -16.72 31.52 0.07
N GLU A 92 -16.36 31.40 -1.20
CA GLU A 92 -17.03 32.05 -2.33
C GLU A 92 -18.52 31.66 -2.38
N LYS A 93 -18.84 30.36 -2.24
CA LYS A 93 -20.22 29.87 -2.21
C LYS A 93 -21.05 30.50 -1.09
N GLN A 94 -20.47 30.67 0.10
CA GLN A 94 -21.14 31.33 1.24
C GLN A 94 -21.29 32.83 1.01
N TYR A 95 -20.30 33.46 0.38
CA TYR A 95 -20.27 34.89 0.12
C TYR A 95 -21.25 35.35 -0.99
N ARG A 96 -21.58 34.48 -1.96
CA ARG A 96 -22.52 34.80 -3.06
C ARG A 96 -23.87 35.34 -2.61
N GLY A 97 -24.37 34.90 -1.45
CA GLY A 97 -25.64 35.38 -0.89
C GLY A 97 -25.56 36.74 -0.19
N ARG A 98 -24.36 37.25 0.09
CA ARG A 98 -24.07 38.48 0.86
C ARG A 98 -24.81 38.63 2.21
N LYS A 99 -25.42 37.55 2.72
CA LYS A 99 -26.11 37.52 4.01
C LYS A 99 -25.16 37.37 5.20
N MET A 100 -24.01 36.73 4.97
CA MET A 100 -22.98 36.48 5.98
C MET A 100 -21.63 36.89 5.40
N ILE A 101 -20.86 37.65 6.18
CA ILE A 101 -19.54 38.17 5.83
C ILE A 101 -18.50 37.38 6.63
N PRO A 102 -17.33 37.03 6.03
CA PRO A 102 -16.28 36.36 6.77
C PRO A 102 -15.67 37.28 7.84
N ASN A 103 -15.33 36.69 8.99
CA ASN A 103 -14.62 37.39 10.05
C ASN A 103 -13.14 37.00 10.03
N CYS A 104 -12.27 37.95 10.36
CA CYS A 104 -10.85 37.69 10.53
C CYS A 104 -10.64 36.71 11.69
N PRO A 105 -9.91 35.60 11.52
CA PRO A 105 -9.72 34.60 12.58
C PRO A 105 -8.85 35.09 13.75
N ARG A 106 -8.29 36.30 13.67
CA ARG A 106 -7.39 36.88 14.69
C ARG A 106 -8.03 38.00 15.50
N CYS A 107 -8.61 39.00 14.83
CA CYS A 107 -9.32 40.11 15.50
C CYS A 107 -10.84 39.90 15.59
N HIS A 108 -11.38 38.89 14.90
CA HIS A 108 -12.82 38.60 14.82
C HIS A 108 -13.69 39.68 14.16
N GLU A 109 -13.07 40.72 13.59
CA GLU A 109 -13.78 41.75 12.83
C GLU A 109 -14.23 41.23 11.46
N PRO A 110 -15.45 41.58 11.02
CA PRO A 110 -15.95 41.26 9.68
C PRO A 110 -15.19 42.04 8.62
N PHE A 111 -14.94 41.42 7.46
CA PHE A 111 -14.28 42.09 6.33
C PHE A 111 -14.88 41.64 4.99
N TYR A 112 -14.94 42.55 4.02
CA TYR A 112 -15.37 42.22 2.66
C TYR A 112 -14.24 41.52 1.89
N LEU A 113 -14.58 40.56 1.03
CA LEU A 113 -13.57 39.85 0.22
C LEU A 113 -12.86 40.77 -0.77
N GLU A 114 -13.53 41.84 -1.19
CA GLU A 114 -13.00 42.91 -2.03
C GLU A 114 -11.80 43.62 -1.38
N GLU A 115 -11.64 43.54 -0.06
CA GLU A 115 -10.51 44.12 0.68
C GLU A 115 -9.22 43.27 0.57
N LEU A 116 -9.30 42.02 0.09
CA LEU A 116 -8.15 41.11 -0.08
C LEU A 116 -7.30 41.47 -1.31
N THR A 117 -6.76 42.69 -1.35
CA THR A 117 -5.93 43.19 -2.46
C THR A 117 -4.44 43.19 -2.15
N SER A 118 -4.09 43.26 -0.86
CA SER A 118 -2.69 43.34 -0.42
C SER A 118 -2.10 41.96 -0.09
N TRP A 119 -0.80 41.80 -0.39
CA TRP A 119 -0.07 40.56 -0.18
C TRP A 119 1.15 40.81 0.71
N MET A 120 1.50 39.82 1.52
CA MET A 120 2.64 39.88 2.42
C MET A 120 3.56 38.68 2.15
N GLY A 121 4.87 38.89 2.26
CA GLY A 121 5.85 37.83 2.06
C GLY A 121 5.62 36.68 3.04
N LYS A 122 5.63 35.45 2.52
CA LYS A 122 5.38 34.22 3.30
C LYS A 122 6.24 34.11 4.57
N PRO A 123 7.57 34.34 4.55
CA PRO A 123 8.39 34.21 5.75
C PRO A 123 7.96 35.15 6.90
N PHE A 124 7.56 36.38 6.56
CA PHE A 124 7.10 37.35 7.54
C PHE A 124 5.70 37.00 8.07
N ALA A 125 4.80 36.57 7.18
CA ALA A 125 3.47 36.11 7.57
C ALA A 125 3.58 34.92 8.55
N ASP A 126 4.37 33.89 8.21
CA ASP A 126 4.58 32.68 9.02
C ASP A 126 5.11 33.03 10.42
N ALA A 127 6.13 33.89 10.50
CA ALA A 127 6.67 34.36 11.79
C ALA A 127 5.61 35.07 12.65
N ARG A 128 4.75 35.88 12.02
CA ARG A 128 3.64 36.56 12.72
C ARG A 128 2.53 35.59 13.12
N ILE A 129 2.24 34.56 12.33
CA ILE A 129 1.26 33.51 12.69
C ILE A 129 1.77 32.75 13.92
N LYS A 130 3.05 32.34 13.90
CA LYS A 130 3.66 31.57 14.97
C LYS A 130 3.62 32.30 16.32
N LYS A 131 4.03 33.57 16.35
CA LYS A 131 3.93 34.43 17.55
C LYS A 131 2.51 34.50 18.11
N TRP A 132 1.51 34.60 17.23
CA TRP A 132 0.11 34.64 17.66
C TRP A 132 -0.37 33.30 18.23
N GLN A 133 0.08 32.17 17.68
CA GLN A 133 -0.26 30.84 18.20
C GLN A 133 0.36 30.58 19.57
N GLU A 134 1.62 30.97 19.76
CA GLU A 134 2.33 30.88 21.04
C GLU A 134 1.59 31.68 22.13
N ASN A 135 1.22 32.92 21.85
CA ASN A 135 0.47 33.79 22.77
C ASN A 135 -0.98 33.35 23.04
N LYS A 136 -1.51 32.36 22.31
CA LYS A 136 -2.88 31.84 22.49
C LYS A 136 -2.90 30.53 23.28
N GLY A 137 -1.73 29.92 23.51
CA GLY A 137 -1.54 28.69 24.28
C GLY A 137 -1.11 28.93 25.73
N GLU A 138 -0.80 30.18 26.09
CA GLU A 138 -0.70 30.69 27.47
C GLU A 138 -2.07 31.20 27.94
#